data_AF-A0A804PV25-F1
#
_entry.id   AF-A0A804PV25-F1
#
_cell.length_a   1.000
_cell.length_b   1.000
_cell.length_c   1.000
_cell.angle_alpha   90.00
_cell.angle_beta   90.00
_cell.angle_gamma   90.00
#
_symmetry.space_group_name_H-M   'P 1'
#
loop_
_entity.id
_entity.type
_entity.pdbx_description
1 polymer ?
#
loop_
_entity_poly.entity_id
_entity_poly.type
_entity_poly.pdbx_seq_one_letter_code
_entity_poly.pdbx_strand_id
1 'polypeptide(L)'
;MDSSSGMWAVLGQASNVAQLVGVDALGLVSMVVQAALAARRHRDACRRLAQHVEVVGGLLRELELAELMRREATRRPLDQLRAALRRCYALVTACQDCGYLRSLLLGARMADELRAAEKEVDLFIRLVPLIALVDSTHGRSGKTAEGVPGLLTNGSNHHVRFSRSVSASIKIHIQRTTQICSIAEQPLAGALDLGEHKNLDFEELLELCIRTQESCSGFRRFELFQIIDATGNFPESRIIGSGGFAIVYKGQLPDGSMVAIKRMDEGATMFDFSSEFLAARLQHTNLIRLLGWCIHGKERILVYEFMHKGTLHSLIFDKRMGLLLDWSKRIDIIRGVAEGLLYLHKQAKLWIVHRDLKLQNVLLDHDMKPKLADFGSARSLSSDSAEECTSRVVGTSGYKAPEYTSRGVYSLKTDVFSFGVVVLVTISGRENTVLEKQGDSVGALVRDAWQLWNDGRLHELVDPVLGDGFELAEVVQYAQVALLCAQEEPADRPTMSDVVSLLNFESIGLLPDPKQPSELCKGGGGTSGDRLPTCGSQSSRTIDITITSSAPVSTRTRVRIIVDPET
;
A
#
# COMPACT_ATOMS: atom_id res chain seq x y z
N MET A 1 -15.13 20.56 21.94
CA MET A 1 -14.44 21.77 22.45
C MET A 1 -12.99 21.66 22.02
N ASP A 2 -12.55 22.58 21.18
CA ASP A 2 -11.35 22.47 20.32
C ASP A 2 -10.03 22.42 21.08
N SER A 3 -9.27 21.34 20.88
CA SER A 3 -7.88 21.15 21.31
C SER A 3 -6.88 22.02 20.53
N SER A 4 -7.31 22.69 19.46
CA SER A 4 -6.49 23.66 18.72
C SER A 4 -6.28 24.96 19.50
N SER A 5 -7.21 25.35 20.37
CA SER A 5 -7.19 26.63 21.11
C SER A 5 -6.01 26.75 22.09
N GLY A 6 -5.63 25.65 22.74
CA GLY A 6 -4.53 25.66 23.73
C GLY A 6 -3.14 25.88 23.12
N MET A 7 -2.92 25.46 21.87
CA MET A 7 -1.62 25.56 21.20
C MET A 7 -1.32 27.00 20.74
N TRP A 8 -2.34 27.71 20.27
CA TRP A 8 -2.23 29.11 19.84
C TRP A 8 -1.97 30.06 21.01
N ALA A 9 -2.48 29.74 22.20
CA ALA A 9 -2.21 30.47 23.44
C ALA A 9 -0.75 30.28 23.90
N VAL A 10 -0.20 29.06 23.83
CA VAL A 10 1.20 28.75 24.15
C VAL A 10 2.17 29.38 23.14
N LEU A 11 1.74 29.53 21.89
CA LEU A 11 2.55 30.17 20.85
C LEU A 11 2.48 31.71 20.85
N GLY A 12 1.58 32.35 21.58
CA GLY A 12 1.38 33.81 21.54
C GLY A 12 0.96 34.35 20.17
N GLN A 13 0.64 33.46 19.22
CA GLN A 13 0.46 33.77 17.79
C GLN A 13 -1.02 33.83 17.38
N ALA A 14 -1.95 33.52 18.29
CA ALA A 14 -3.39 33.65 18.04
C ALA A 14 -3.79 35.07 17.59
N SER A 15 -3.15 36.09 18.19
CA SER A 15 -3.36 37.50 17.87
C SER A 15 -2.83 37.89 16.47
N ASN A 16 -1.73 37.29 16.03
CA ASN A 16 -1.14 37.55 14.71
C ASN A 16 -1.97 36.93 13.58
N VAL A 17 -2.56 35.75 13.81
CA VAL A 17 -3.43 35.10 12.82
C VAL A 17 -4.77 35.83 12.68
N ALA A 18 -5.31 36.37 13.78
CA ALA A 18 -6.54 37.18 13.77
C ALA A 18 -6.39 38.51 13.00
N GLN A 19 -5.18 39.06 12.91
CA GLN A 19 -4.89 40.27 12.12
C GLN A 19 -4.85 40.04 10.60
N LEU A 20 -4.86 38.77 10.15
CA LEU A 20 -4.84 38.39 8.72
C LEU A 20 -6.23 38.10 8.15
N VAL A 21 -7.27 38.48 8.89
CA VAL A 21 -8.66 38.40 8.43
C VAL A 21 -8.88 39.47 7.36
N GLY A 22 -9.25 39.06 6.16
CA GLY A 22 -9.45 39.94 5.00
C GLY A 22 -8.32 39.91 3.97
N VAL A 23 -7.17 39.31 4.27
CA VAL A 23 -6.12 39.06 3.26
C VAL A 23 -6.56 37.94 2.32
N ASP A 24 -6.42 38.14 1.02
CA ASP A 24 -6.72 37.15 -0.01
C ASP A 24 -5.66 36.03 -0.07
N ALA A 25 -5.93 34.99 -0.87
CA ALA A 25 -5.07 33.80 -0.92
C ALA A 25 -3.68 34.12 -1.49
N LEU A 26 -3.59 34.97 -2.52
CA LEU A 26 -2.32 35.37 -3.13
C LEU A 26 -1.49 36.27 -2.20
N GLY A 27 -2.13 37.16 -1.45
CA GLY A 27 -1.50 37.94 -0.40
C GLY A 27 -0.90 37.04 0.68
N LEU A 28 -1.65 36.02 1.14
CA LEU A 28 -1.15 35.04 2.11
C LEU A 28 0.03 34.22 1.57
N VAL A 29 -0.02 33.78 0.30
CA VAL A 29 1.11 33.10 -0.37
C VAL A 29 2.37 33.96 -0.30
N SER A 30 2.27 35.23 -0.71
CA SER A 30 3.40 36.16 -0.68
C SER A 30 3.97 36.33 0.74
N MET A 31 3.09 36.48 1.74
CA MET A 31 3.48 36.62 3.14
C MET A 31 4.21 35.38 3.69
N VAL A 32 3.75 34.17 3.35
CA VAL A 32 4.40 32.91 3.77
C VAL A 32 5.79 32.78 3.15
N VAL A 33 5.92 33.04 1.86
CA VAL A 33 7.20 32.96 1.14
C VAL A 33 8.21 33.96 1.71
N GLN A 34 7.80 35.22 1.94
CA GLN A 34 8.65 36.23 2.55
C GLN A 34 9.04 35.87 3.99
N ALA A 35 8.10 35.35 4.78
CA ALA A 35 8.39 34.91 6.13
C ALA A 35 9.40 33.75 6.17
N ALA A 36 9.36 32.85 5.19
CA ALA A 36 10.27 31.71 5.12
C ALA A 36 11.71 32.12 4.82
N LEU A 37 11.92 33.20 4.06
CA LEU A 37 13.24 33.76 3.80
C LEU A 37 13.88 34.36 5.07
N ALA A 38 13.05 34.88 5.98
CA ALA A 38 13.49 35.42 7.26
C ALA A 38 13.62 34.37 8.38
N ALA A 39 13.29 33.10 8.11
CA ALA A 39 13.33 32.02 9.11
C ALA A 39 14.76 31.76 9.60
N ARG A 40 14.93 31.76 10.93
CA ARG A 40 16.24 31.53 11.55
C ARG A 40 16.45 30.07 11.95
N ARG A 41 15.37 29.32 12.19
CA ARG A 41 15.35 27.89 12.56
C ARG A 41 14.56 27.06 11.54
N HIS A 42 14.82 25.75 11.48
CA HIS A 42 14.19 24.81 10.51
C HIS A 42 14.21 25.33 9.06
N ARG A 43 15.30 25.99 8.66
CA ARG A 43 15.41 26.74 7.40
C ARG A 43 15.04 25.90 6.18
N ASP A 44 15.48 24.66 6.11
CA ASP A 44 15.21 23.80 4.96
C ASP A 44 13.73 23.36 4.90
N ALA A 45 13.08 23.16 6.05
CA ALA A 45 11.66 22.86 6.10
C ALA A 45 10.81 24.10 5.75
N CYS A 46 11.16 25.28 6.27
CA CYS A 46 10.49 26.53 5.90
C CYS A 46 10.66 26.86 4.40
N ARG A 47 11.84 26.60 3.82
CA ARG A 47 12.07 26.80 2.38
C ARG A 47 11.26 25.82 1.52
N ARG A 48 11.21 24.53 1.88
CA ARG A 48 10.38 23.55 1.15
C ARG A 48 8.91 23.90 1.21
N LEU A 49 8.40 24.24 2.39
CA LEU A 49 7.02 24.70 2.55
C LEU A 49 6.73 25.94 1.69
N ALA A 50 7.66 26.91 1.65
CA ALA A 50 7.53 28.09 0.80
C ALA A 50 7.50 27.76 -0.70
N GLN A 51 8.32 26.81 -1.17
CA GLN A 51 8.30 26.35 -2.56
C GLN A 51 6.94 25.75 -2.94
N HIS A 52 6.34 24.94 -2.06
CA HIS A 52 5.04 24.32 -2.31
C HIS A 52 3.92 25.37 -2.30
N VAL A 53 3.98 26.32 -1.35
CA VAL A 53 3.04 27.45 -1.28
C VAL A 53 3.15 28.36 -2.50
N GLU A 54 4.35 28.54 -3.07
CA GLU A 54 4.58 29.30 -4.30
C GLU A 54 3.99 28.61 -5.53
N VAL A 55 4.09 27.27 -5.62
CA VAL A 55 3.41 26.48 -6.67
C VAL A 55 1.89 26.66 -6.59
N VAL A 56 1.31 26.61 -5.38
CA VAL A 56 -0.12 26.90 -5.19
C VAL A 56 -0.47 28.33 -5.64
N GLY A 57 0.40 29.31 -5.37
CA GLY A 57 0.24 30.68 -5.86
C GLY A 57 0.21 30.79 -7.39
N GLY A 58 1.07 30.05 -8.09
CA GLY A 58 1.07 29.97 -9.55
C GLY A 58 -0.25 29.42 -10.09
N LEU A 59 -0.74 28.33 -9.50
CA LEU A 59 -2.00 27.71 -9.86
C LEU A 59 -3.22 28.61 -9.58
N LEU A 60 -3.20 29.37 -8.47
CA LEU A 60 -4.25 30.33 -8.13
C LEU A 60 -4.33 31.49 -9.14
N ARG A 61 -3.20 31.95 -9.67
CA ARG A 61 -3.18 32.99 -10.73
C ARG A 61 -3.78 32.49 -12.04
N GLU A 62 -3.58 31.22 -12.38
CA GLU A 62 -4.25 30.59 -13.53
C GLU A 62 -5.76 30.47 -13.32
N LEU A 63 -6.19 30.20 -12.09
CA LEU A 63 -7.61 30.16 -11.72
C LEU A 63 -8.27 31.54 -11.64
N GLU A 64 -7.56 32.62 -11.32
CA GLU A 64 -8.10 33.99 -11.30
C GLU A 64 -8.34 34.55 -12.72
N LEU A 65 -7.55 34.11 -13.70
CA LEU A 65 -7.74 34.46 -15.11
C LEU A 65 -8.96 33.77 -15.72
N ALA A 66 -9.37 32.64 -15.16
CA ALA A 66 -10.62 31.97 -15.50
C ALA A 66 -11.71 32.50 -14.55
N GLU A 67 -12.88 32.89 -15.05
CA GLU A 67 -13.95 33.49 -14.22
C GLU A 67 -14.59 32.52 -13.18
N LEU A 68 -13.92 31.38 -12.91
CA LEU A 68 -14.21 30.30 -11.97
C LEU A 68 -14.23 30.73 -10.49
N MET A 69 -13.51 31.79 -10.12
CA MET A 69 -13.42 32.30 -8.74
C MET A 69 -14.75 32.87 -8.20
N ARG A 70 -15.77 33.05 -9.05
CA ARG A 70 -17.09 33.57 -8.65
C ARG A 70 -18.15 32.50 -8.36
N ARG A 71 -17.85 31.21 -8.53
CA ARG A 71 -18.82 30.12 -8.36
C ARG A 71 -18.83 29.57 -6.92
N GLU A 72 -20.01 29.20 -6.43
CA GLU A 72 -20.19 28.77 -5.04
C GLU A 72 -19.50 27.44 -4.71
N ALA A 73 -19.35 26.54 -5.70
CA ALA A 73 -18.66 25.26 -5.56
C ALA A 73 -17.14 25.39 -5.34
N THR A 74 -16.50 26.46 -5.83
CA THR A 74 -15.05 26.70 -5.67
C THR A 74 -14.73 27.50 -4.40
N ARG A 75 -15.76 28.08 -3.74
CA ARG A 75 -15.63 28.91 -2.54
C ARG A 75 -15.16 28.11 -1.31
N ARG A 76 -15.73 26.92 -1.08
CA ARG A 76 -15.35 26.07 0.08
C ARG A 76 -13.89 25.60 0.04
N PRO A 77 -13.38 25.03 -1.07
CA PRO A 77 -11.96 24.66 -1.17
C PRO A 77 -11.03 25.87 -1.03
N LEU A 78 -11.41 27.03 -1.57
CA LEU A 78 -10.60 28.25 -1.49
C LEU A 78 -10.54 28.80 -0.05
N ASP A 79 -11.63 28.74 0.71
CA ASP A 79 -11.65 29.14 2.11
C ASP A 79 -10.84 28.19 3.01
N GLN A 80 -10.85 26.88 2.70
CA GLN A 80 -9.98 25.90 3.34
C GLN A 80 -8.50 26.16 3.04
N LEU A 81 -8.17 26.50 1.79
CA LEU A 81 -6.82 26.88 1.40
C LEU A 81 -6.35 28.15 2.12
N ARG A 82 -7.20 29.17 2.25
CA ARG A 82 -6.88 30.38 3.02
C ARG A 82 -6.61 30.07 4.49
N ALA A 83 -7.38 29.15 5.09
CA ALA A 83 -7.14 28.71 6.46
C ALA A 83 -5.80 27.97 6.59
N ALA A 84 -5.45 27.10 5.64
CA ALA A 84 -4.17 26.42 5.59
C ALA A 84 -2.99 27.40 5.43
N LEU A 85 -3.10 28.38 4.53
CA LEU A 85 -2.06 29.40 4.32
C LEU A 85 -1.85 30.29 5.56
N ARG A 86 -2.90 30.65 6.29
CA ARG A 86 -2.77 31.39 7.57
C ARG A 86 -2.02 30.56 8.63
N ARG A 87 -2.26 29.25 8.69
CA ARG A 87 -1.51 28.35 9.58
C ARG A 87 -0.05 28.24 9.15
N CYS A 88 0.22 28.07 7.85
CA CYS A 88 1.57 28.05 7.30
C CYS A 88 2.33 29.33 7.68
N TYR A 89 1.71 30.50 7.53
CA TYR A 89 2.32 31.77 7.87
C TYR A 89 2.72 31.83 9.35
N ALA A 90 1.81 31.43 10.25
CA ALA A 90 2.08 31.46 11.69
C ALA A 90 3.18 30.48 12.13
N LEU A 91 3.27 29.30 11.51
CA LEU A 91 4.33 28.32 11.76
C LEU A 91 5.69 28.85 11.29
N VAL A 92 5.71 29.49 10.11
CA VAL A 92 6.93 30.05 9.54
C VAL A 92 7.40 31.28 10.32
N THR A 93 6.51 32.16 10.78
CA THR A 93 6.87 33.28 11.65
C THR A 93 7.35 32.81 13.02
N ALA A 94 6.78 31.75 13.58
CA ALA A 94 7.30 31.14 14.81
C ALA A 94 8.74 30.60 14.66
N CYS A 95 9.20 30.32 13.43
CA CYS A 95 10.58 29.93 13.12
C CYS A 95 11.55 31.11 12.99
N GLN A 96 11.06 32.35 13.08
CA GLN A 96 11.86 33.58 13.09
C GLN A 96 12.31 33.98 14.51
N ASP A 97 11.54 33.59 15.53
CA ASP A 97 11.80 33.94 16.93
C ASP A 97 12.95 33.14 17.57
N CYS A 98 13.82 33.82 18.32
CA CYS A 98 15.04 33.25 18.93
C CYS A 98 14.92 32.97 20.44
N GLY A 99 13.71 32.79 20.99
CA GLY A 99 13.53 32.50 22.42
C GLY A 99 14.14 31.15 22.85
N TYR A 100 15.13 31.19 23.75
CA TYR A 100 15.91 30.02 24.21
C TYR A 100 15.03 28.90 24.81
N LEU A 101 13.99 29.25 25.57
CA LEU A 101 13.06 28.29 26.20
C LEU A 101 12.13 27.59 25.19
N ARG A 102 11.74 28.27 24.09
CA ARG A 102 10.94 27.67 23.01
C ARG A 102 11.79 26.74 22.13
N SER A 103 13.11 26.90 22.16
CA SER A 103 14.06 26.07 21.41
C SER A 103 14.16 24.64 21.92
N LEU A 104 14.14 24.46 23.24
CA LEU A 104 14.34 23.16 23.88
C LEU A 104 13.07 22.28 23.88
N LEU A 105 11.89 22.88 24.03
CA LEU A 105 10.64 22.13 24.26
C LEU A 105 9.85 21.79 22.99
N LEU A 106 10.10 22.45 21.86
CA LEU A 106 9.25 22.39 20.66
C LEU A 106 9.98 22.01 19.36
N GLY A 107 11.28 21.67 19.39
CA GLY A 107 12.08 21.44 18.17
C GLY A 107 11.60 20.28 17.27
N ALA A 108 11.33 19.11 17.84
CA ALA A 108 10.83 17.96 17.08
C ALA A 108 9.38 18.19 16.61
N ARG A 109 8.54 18.68 17.53
CA ARG A 109 7.12 18.96 17.29
C ARG A 109 6.90 20.04 16.21
N MET A 110 7.76 21.07 16.15
CA MET A 110 7.70 22.11 15.11
C MET A 110 8.05 21.56 13.73
N ALA A 111 9.01 20.63 13.64
CA ALA A 111 9.34 19.97 12.39
C ALA A 111 8.19 19.08 11.88
N ASP A 112 7.46 18.43 12.78
CA ASP A 112 6.26 17.65 12.45
C ASP A 112 5.10 18.55 12.00
N GLU A 113 4.88 19.69 12.66
CA GLU A 113 3.86 20.67 12.28
C GLU A 113 4.16 21.33 10.92
N LEU A 114 5.43 21.66 10.63
CA LEU A 114 5.85 22.15 9.31
C LEU A 114 5.64 21.10 8.22
N ARG A 115 5.92 19.81 8.51
CA ARG A 115 5.65 18.70 7.58
C ARG A 115 4.16 18.46 7.37
N ALA A 116 3.34 18.59 8.42
CA ALA A 116 1.90 18.47 8.32
C ALA A 116 1.31 19.60 7.45
N ALA A 117 1.79 20.83 7.64
CA ALA A 117 1.43 21.98 6.82
C ALA A 117 1.85 21.80 5.35
N GLU A 118 3.03 21.23 5.09
CA GLU A 118 3.51 20.92 3.74
C GLU A 118 2.58 19.92 3.02
N LYS A 119 2.21 18.82 3.70
CA LYS A 119 1.26 17.83 3.17
C LYS A 119 -0.14 18.42 2.90
N GLU A 120 -0.57 19.35 3.74
CA GLU A 120 -1.85 20.03 3.56
C GLU A 120 -1.84 20.95 2.34
N VAL A 121 -0.74 21.67 2.08
CA VAL A 121 -0.57 22.50 0.88
C VAL A 121 -0.49 21.62 -0.39
N ASP A 122 0.16 20.46 -0.32
CA ASP A 122 0.25 19.51 -1.44
C ASP A 122 -1.11 18.97 -1.92
N LEU A 123 -2.07 18.86 -1.01
CA LEU A 123 -3.44 18.49 -1.36
C LEU A 123 -4.02 19.52 -2.34
N PHE A 124 -3.77 20.81 -2.12
CA PHE A 124 -4.27 21.88 -2.97
C PHE A 124 -3.51 21.98 -4.30
N ILE A 125 -2.22 21.61 -4.35
CA ILE A 125 -1.47 21.49 -5.61
C ILE A 125 -2.13 20.45 -6.55
N ARG A 126 -2.68 19.36 -5.99
CA ARG A 126 -3.39 18.32 -6.75
C ARG A 126 -4.84 18.68 -7.05
N LEU A 127 -5.50 19.36 -6.12
CA LEU A 127 -6.93 19.66 -6.20
C LEU A 127 -7.24 20.82 -7.16
N VAL A 128 -6.39 21.86 -7.19
CA VAL A 128 -6.61 23.05 -8.02
C VAL A 128 -6.71 22.73 -9.52
N PRO A 129 -5.82 21.90 -10.12
CA PRO A 129 -5.94 21.48 -11.52
C PRO A 129 -7.22 20.66 -11.81
N LEU A 130 -7.69 19.86 -10.85
CA LEU A 130 -8.90 19.05 -10.99
C LEU A 130 -10.17 19.92 -10.97
N ILE A 131 -10.19 20.96 -10.12
CA ILE A 131 -11.27 21.95 -10.09
C ILE A 131 -11.37 22.67 -11.44
N ALA A 132 -10.24 23.03 -12.06
CA ALA A 132 -10.21 23.64 -13.39
C ALA A 132 -10.70 22.68 -14.50
N LEU A 133 -10.41 21.38 -14.38
CA LEU A 133 -10.77 20.35 -15.36
C LEU A 133 -12.25 19.96 -15.34
N VAL A 134 -12.86 19.86 -14.16
CA VAL A 134 -14.29 19.53 -14.01
C VAL A 134 -15.16 20.65 -14.59
N ASP A 135 -14.77 21.91 -14.42
CA ASP A 135 -15.59 23.05 -14.85
C ASP A 135 -15.58 23.28 -16.38
N SER A 136 -14.53 22.82 -17.07
CA SER A 136 -14.47 22.85 -18.54
C SER A 136 -15.42 21.83 -19.21
N THR A 137 -15.91 20.84 -18.46
CA THR A 137 -16.92 19.86 -18.93
C THR A 137 -18.36 20.32 -18.72
N HIS A 138 -18.64 21.11 -17.66
CA HIS A 138 -19.98 21.64 -17.37
C HIS A 138 -20.36 22.90 -18.18
N GLY A 139 -19.38 23.64 -18.73
CA GLY A 139 -19.64 24.81 -19.57
C GLY A 139 -20.26 24.52 -20.95
N ARG A 140 -20.39 23.25 -21.34
CA ARG A 140 -20.87 22.83 -22.68
C ARG A 140 -22.29 22.27 -22.73
N SER A 141 -23.01 22.19 -21.60
CA SER A 141 -24.34 21.57 -21.53
C SER A 141 -25.51 22.55 -21.30
N GLY A 142 -25.39 23.80 -21.73
CA GLY A 142 -26.47 24.78 -21.61
C GLY A 142 -26.52 25.74 -22.78
N LYS A 143 -27.19 25.36 -23.87
CA LYS A 143 -27.92 26.20 -24.85
C LYS A 143 -28.35 25.36 -26.08
N THR A 144 -29.53 24.76 -26.01
CA THR A 144 -30.38 24.41 -27.17
C THR A 144 -31.47 25.51 -27.23
N ALA A 145 -31.39 26.46 -28.16
CA ALA A 145 -31.98 26.43 -29.50
C ALA A 145 -33.49 26.75 -29.50
N GLU A 146 -33.83 27.98 -29.90
CA GLU A 146 -35.09 28.32 -30.55
C GLU A 146 -34.79 29.27 -31.73
N GLY A 147 -35.39 28.99 -32.89
CA GLY A 147 -35.56 29.97 -33.98
C GLY A 147 -34.82 29.70 -35.29
N VAL A 148 -35.57 29.17 -36.27
CA VAL A 148 -35.25 28.95 -37.70
C VAL A 148 -36.10 29.98 -38.51
N PRO A 149 -35.94 30.23 -39.83
CA PRO A 149 -34.78 30.47 -40.72
C PRO A 149 -34.95 31.77 -41.58
N GLY A 150 -33.97 32.13 -42.43
CA GLY A 150 -34.26 33.05 -43.55
C GLY A 150 -33.09 33.47 -44.45
N LEU A 151 -33.02 32.86 -45.64
CA LEU A 151 -32.56 33.31 -46.97
C LEU A 151 -31.29 34.19 -47.19
N LEU A 152 -30.38 33.61 -47.99
CA LEU A 152 -29.74 34.10 -49.24
C LEU A 152 -29.59 35.62 -49.48
N THR A 153 -28.35 36.08 -49.77
CA THR A 153 -27.89 36.45 -51.14
C THR A 153 -26.47 37.07 -51.17
N ASN A 154 -25.88 36.95 -52.36
CA ASN A 154 -24.52 37.25 -52.84
C ASN A 154 -23.89 38.63 -52.52
N GLY A 155 -22.54 38.64 -52.48
CA GLY A 155 -21.77 39.47 -53.41
C GLY A 155 -20.70 40.43 -52.87
N SER A 156 -19.44 40.10 -53.16
CA SER A 156 -18.27 40.98 -53.43
C SER A 156 -17.36 41.53 -52.29
N ASN A 157 -16.16 40.95 -52.29
CA ASN A 157 -14.80 41.53 -52.27
C ASN A 157 -14.20 42.38 -51.13
N HIS A 158 -13.01 41.88 -50.72
CA HIS A 158 -11.82 42.51 -50.12
C HIS A 158 -11.85 42.99 -48.66
N HIS A 159 -11.28 42.20 -47.75
CA HIS A 159 -9.94 42.44 -47.17
C HIS A 159 -9.64 41.44 -46.02
N VAL A 160 -8.45 40.84 -46.11
CA VAL A 160 -7.59 40.22 -45.07
C VAL A 160 -8.29 39.70 -43.78
N ARG A 161 -8.38 38.37 -43.65
CA ARG A 161 -8.58 37.69 -42.35
C ARG A 161 -7.65 36.49 -42.21
N PHE A 162 -6.96 36.42 -41.07
CA PHE A 162 -6.27 35.24 -40.57
C PHE A 162 -7.24 34.06 -40.51
N SER A 163 -6.86 32.95 -41.16
CA SER A 163 -7.63 31.71 -41.17
C SER A 163 -7.48 30.98 -39.85
N ARG A 164 -8.60 30.86 -39.16
CA ARG A 164 -8.89 29.91 -38.09
C ARG A 164 -9.73 28.81 -38.75
N SER A 165 -9.22 27.59 -38.82
CA SER A 165 -9.96 26.37 -39.24
C SER A 165 -9.02 25.18 -38.97
N VAL A 166 -9.41 24.03 -38.43
CA VAL A 166 -10.58 23.21 -38.77
C VAL A 166 -11.04 22.43 -37.53
N SER A 167 -12.35 22.45 -37.28
CA SER A 167 -13.08 21.50 -36.45
C SER A 167 -13.31 20.20 -37.24
N ALA A 168 -13.10 19.03 -36.63
CA ALA A 168 -13.64 17.77 -37.12
C ALA A 168 -14.44 17.09 -36.00
N SER A 169 -15.72 16.86 -36.28
CA SER A 169 -16.75 16.34 -35.37
C SER A 169 -16.73 14.81 -35.34
N ILE A 170 -16.81 14.20 -34.14
CA ILE A 170 -17.19 12.78 -33.98
C ILE A 170 -18.58 12.76 -33.32
N LYS A 171 -19.54 12.13 -34.01
CA LYS A 171 -20.90 11.84 -33.54
C LYS A 171 -20.89 10.43 -32.95
N ILE A 172 -21.27 10.27 -31.68
CA ILE A 172 -21.54 8.95 -31.07
C ILE A 172 -23.05 8.80 -30.92
N HIS A 173 -23.58 7.67 -31.39
CA HIS A 173 -24.99 7.29 -31.28
C HIS A 173 -25.12 6.26 -30.14
N ILE A 174 -25.91 6.56 -29.11
CA ILE A 174 -26.13 5.65 -27.98
C ILE A 174 -27.52 5.03 -28.14
N GLN A 175 -27.59 3.73 -28.41
CA GLN A 175 -28.82 2.96 -28.25
C GLN A 175 -28.97 2.57 -26.78
N ARG A 176 -30.09 2.98 -26.17
CA ARG A 176 -30.53 2.52 -24.84
C ARG A 176 -31.18 1.15 -24.97
N THR A 177 -30.65 0.15 -24.29
CA THR A 177 -31.39 -1.05 -23.90
C THR A 177 -31.48 -1.08 -22.37
N THR A 178 -32.60 -0.56 -21.87
CA THR A 178 -33.10 -0.83 -20.52
C THR A 178 -33.62 -2.26 -20.49
N GLN A 179 -32.97 -3.13 -19.72
CA GLN A 179 -33.62 -4.34 -19.23
C GLN A 179 -33.46 -4.42 -17.72
N ILE A 180 -34.58 -4.13 -17.07
CA ILE A 180 -34.83 -4.24 -15.64
C ILE A 180 -34.90 -5.74 -15.32
N CYS A 181 -34.05 -6.23 -14.43
CA CYS A 181 -34.25 -7.49 -13.73
C CYS A 181 -34.40 -7.21 -12.24
N SER A 182 -35.64 -7.30 -11.78
CA SER A 182 -36.03 -7.36 -10.37
C SER A 182 -35.87 -8.78 -9.86
N ILE A 183 -35.02 -9.02 -8.86
CA ILE A 183 -35.13 -10.21 -7.99
C ILE A 183 -34.77 -9.84 -6.54
N ALA A 184 -35.80 -9.94 -5.70
CA ALA A 184 -35.87 -10.34 -4.30
C ALA A 184 -34.68 -10.11 -3.34
N GLU A 185 -34.98 -9.38 -2.27
CA GLU A 185 -34.27 -9.42 -0.98
C GLU A 185 -34.30 -10.82 -0.37
N GLN A 186 -33.13 -11.38 -0.03
CA GLN A 186 -32.87 -12.17 1.19
C GLN A 186 -31.37 -12.10 1.58
N PRO A 187 -31.03 -12.22 2.87
CA PRO A 187 -29.80 -11.65 3.45
C PRO A 187 -28.66 -12.67 3.52
N LEU A 188 -27.46 -12.33 3.05
CA LEU A 188 -26.28 -13.14 3.31
C LEU A 188 -24.99 -12.31 3.46
N ALA A 189 -24.39 -12.43 4.65
CA ALA A 189 -23.01 -12.17 5.05
C ALA A 189 -22.30 -10.92 4.48
N GLY A 190 -22.17 -9.88 5.31
CA GLY A 190 -21.44 -8.65 5.01
C GLY A 190 -19.99 -8.90 4.57
N ALA A 191 -19.73 -8.65 3.29
CA ALA A 191 -18.40 -8.36 2.77
C ALA A 191 -17.98 -7.00 3.33
N LEU A 192 -16.88 -6.99 4.09
CA LEU A 192 -16.27 -5.76 4.59
C LEU A 192 -15.32 -5.25 3.52
N ASP A 193 -15.79 -4.31 2.70
CA ASP A 193 -14.94 -3.54 1.80
C ASP A 193 -14.14 -2.49 2.59
N LEU A 194 -12.98 -2.94 3.12
CA LEU A 194 -11.96 -2.10 3.75
C LEU A 194 -10.99 -1.60 2.67
N GLY A 195 -11.49 -0.76 1.76
CA GLY A 195 -10.64 -0.05 0.81
C GLY A 195 -9.59 0.81 1.53
N GLU A 196 -8.36 0.79 1.04
CA GLU A 196 -7.19 1.46 1.64
C GLU A 196 -7.29 3.00 1.72
N HIS A 197 -8.33 3.58 1.11
CA HIS A 197 -8.60 5.02 1.08
C HIS A 197 -9.64 5.49 2.11
N LYS A 198 -10.27 4.58 2.86
CA LYS A 198 -11.14 4.96 3.97
C LYS A 198 -10.26 5.15 5.22
N ASN A 199 -10.02 6.39 5.61
CA ASN A 199 -9.54 6.66 6.97
C ASN A 199 -10.68 6.28 7.92
N LEU A 200 -10.63 5.07 8.50
CA LEU A 200 -11.56 4.71 9.56
C LEU A 200 -11.38 5.71 10.70
N ASP A 201 -12.46 6.32 11.16
CA ASP A 201 -12.39 7.08 12.40
C ASP A 201 -12.45 6.14 13.62
N PHE A 202 -12.29 6.70 14.82
CA PHE A 202 -12.27 5.91 16.05
C PHE A 202 -13.60 5.20 16.32
N GLU A 203 -14.72 5.81 15.94
CA GLU A 203 -16.05 5.29 16.20
C GLU A 203 -16.37 4.12 15.25
N GLU A 204 -16.05 4.28 13.97
CA GLU A 204 -16.12 3.20 12.97
C GLU A 204 -15.24 2.01 13.36
N LEU A 205 -14.04 2.27 13.87
CA LEU A 205 -13.14 1.22 14.35
C LEU A 205 -13.75 0.46 15.55
N LEU A 206 -14.30 1.19 16.52
CA LEU A 206 -14.92 0.58 17.70
C LEU A 206 -16.15 -0.24 17.31
N GLU A 207 -16.97 0.25 16.39
CA GLU A 207 -18.12 -0.46 15.86
C GLU A 207 -17.70 -1.74 15.11
N LEU A 208 -16.63 -1.69 14.31
CA LEU A 208 -16.04 -2.89 13.70
C LEU A 208 -15.63 -3.91 14.77
N CYS A 209 -15.00 -3.46 15.85
CA CYS A 209 -14.55 -4.35 16.93
C CYS A 209 -15.75 -5.05 17.61
N ILE A 210 -16.80 -4.30 17.92
CA ILE A 210 -18.02 -4.81 18.56
C ILE A 210 -18.72 -5.82 17.64
N ARG A 211 -18.95 -5.47 16.37
CA ARG A 211 -19.56 -6.38 15.39
C ARG A 211 -18.76 -7.68 15.20
N THR A 212 -17.44 -7.58 15.22
CA THR A 212 -16.57 -8.77 15.12
C THR A 212 -16.69 -9.64 16.37
N GLN A 213 -16.74 -9.04 17.56
CA GLN A 213 -16.97 -9.76 18.82
C GLN A 213 -18.32 -10.50 18.83
N GLU A 214 -19.39 -9.86 18.35
CA GLU A 214 -20.72 -10.49 18.31
C GLU A 214 -20.81 -11.65 17.32
N SER A 215 -20.00 -11.63 16.27
CA SER A 215 -20.03 -12.63 15.19
C SER A 215 -19.02 -13.77 15.33
N CYS A 216 -17.94 -13.59 16.10
CA CYS A 216 -16.82 -14.54 16.17
C CYS A 216 -16.70 -15.20 17.55
N SER A 217 -16.99 -16.51 17.62
CA SER A 217 -16.94 -17.27 18.87
C SER A 217 -15.54 -17.28 19.49
N GLY A 218 -15.44 -16.86 20.76
CA GLY A 218 -14.19 -16.84 21.51
C GLY A 218 -13.29 -15.63 21.24
N PHE A 219 -13.71 -14.70 20.38
CA PHE A 219 -13.11 -13.38 20.23
C PHE A 219 -13.79 -12.40 21.19
N ARG A 220 -13.05 -11.71 22.06
CA ARG A 220 -13.62 -10.83 23.10
C ARG A 220 -12.83 -9.55 23.33
N ARG A 221 -13.50 -8.54 23.87
CA ARG A 221 -12.86 -7.36 24.45
C ARG A 221 -12.13 -7.71 25.74
N PHE A 222 -10.92 -7.19 25.89
CA PHE A 222 -10.15 -7.18 27.12
C PHE A 222 -10.06 -5.75 27.66
N GLU A 223 -10.15 -5.61 28.98
CA GLU A 223 -9.90 -4.34 29.64
C GLU A 223 -8.39 -4.14 29.85
N LEU A 224 -7.92 -2.89 29.78
CA LEU A 224 -6.48 -2.58 29.82
C LEU A 224 -5.80 -3.12 31.08
N PHE A 225 -6.49 -3.10 32.23
CA PHE A 225 -5.93 -3.63 33.48
C PHE A 225 -5.64 -5.14 33.39
N GLN A 226 -6.45 -5.91 32.64
CA GLN A 226 -6.23 -7.35 32.45
C GLN A 226 -4.98 -7.60 31.60
N ILE A 227 -4.72 -6.74 30.61
CA ILE A 227 -3.52 -6.82 29.76
C ILE A 227 -2.27 -6.43 30.55
N ILE A 228 -2.36 -5.37 31.37
CA ILE A 228 -1.26 -4.95 32.25
C ILE A 228 -0.91 -6.06 33.24
N ASP A 229 -1.91 -6.65 33.89
CA ASP A 229 -1.72 -7.76 34.84
C ASP A 229 -1.09 -8.98 34.13
N ALA A 230 -1.65 -9.38 32.99
CA ALA A 230 -1.15 -10.53 32.23
C ALA A 230 0.30 -10.38 31.76
N THR A 231 0.73 -9.16 31.44
CA THR A 231 2.10 -8.85 31.01
C THR A 231 3.04 -8.49 32.14
N GLY A 232 2.55 -8.17 33.34
CA GLY A 232 3.38 -7.54 34.38
C GLY A 232 3.83 -6.13 34.01
N ASN A 233 2.94 -5.35 33.37
CA ASN A 233 3.18 -3.98 32.89
C ASN A 233 4.25 -3.87 31.79
N PHE A 234 4.18 -4.75 30.78
CA PHE A 234 4.99 -4.68 29.54
C PHE A 234 6.53 -4.55 29.74
N PRO A 235 7.18 -5.38 30.58
CA PRO A 235 8.63 -5.32 30.74
C PRO A 235 9.31 -5.83 29.46
N GLU A 236 10.49 -5.29 29.15
CA GLU A 236 11.29 -5.71 27.98
C GLU A 236 11.61 -7.21 28.00
N SER A 237 11.78 -7.79 29.19
CA SER A 237 12.03 -9.23 29.38
C SER A 237 10.90 -10.15 28.89
N ARG A 238 9.72 -9.59 28.59
CA ARG A 238 8.58 -10.34 28.03
C ARG A 238 8.37 -10.08 26.54
N ILE A 239 9.20 -9.29 25.89
CA ILE A 239 9.14 -9.09 24.45
C ILE A 239 9.51 -10.40 23.76
N ILE A 240 8.65 -10.87 22.88
CA ILE A 240 8.85 -12.06 22.04
C ILE A 240 8.95 -11.71 20.55
N GLY A 241 8.62 -10.47 20.18
CA GLY A 241 8.77 -9.95 18.83
C GLY A 241 8.64 -8.44 18.80
N SER A 242 9.34 -7.81 17.88
CA SER A 242 9.28 -6.37 17.64
C SER A 242 9.32 -6.11 16.14
N GLY A 243 8.39 -5.32 15.63
CA GLY A 243 8.35 -4.86 14.24
C GLY A 243 8.22 -3.34 14.16
N GLY A 244 8.16 -2.79 12.95
CA GLY A 244 8.07 -1.34 12.73
C GLY A 244 6.77 -0.70 13.22
N PHE A 245 5.74 -1.50 13.55
CA PHE A 245 4.40 -1.02 13.86
C PHE A 245 3.80 -1.62 15.15
N ALA A 246 4.50 -2.56 15.79
CA ALA A 246 4.01 -3.22 17.00
C ALA A 246 5.14 -3.90 17.79
N ILE A 247 4.92 -4.04 19.09
CA ILE A 247 5.71 -4.89 19.98
C ILE A 247 4.82 -6.01 20.49
N VAL A 248 5.32 -7.24 20.46
CA VAL A 248 4.60 -8.43 20.91
C VAL A 248 5.19 -8.90 22.24
N TYR A 249 4.33 -9.00 23.24
CA TYR A 249 4.68 -9.43 24.59
C TYR A 249 4.09 -10.81 24.90
N LYS A 250 4.82 -11.61 25.67
CA LYS A 250 4.30 -12.82 26.30
C LYS A 250 3.48 -12.46 27.53
N GLY A 251 2.20 -12.85 27.52
CA GLY A 251 1.27 -12.67 28.63
C GLY A 251 0.75 -14.00 29.18
N GLN A 252 0.24 -13.96 30.40
CA GLN A 252 -0.52 -15.05 31.02
C GLN A 252 -1.83 -14.51 31.56
N LEU A 253 -2.96 -15.02 31.09
CA LEU A 253 -4.28 -14.62 31.57
C LEU A 253 -4.57 -15.19 32.97
N PRO A 254 -5.57 -14.67 33.71
CA PRO A 254 -5.90 -15.15 35.05
C PRO A 254 -6.29 -16.64 35.13
N ASP A 255 -6.77 -17.21 34.02
CA ASP A 255 -7.08 -18.64 33.90
C ASP A 255 -5.83 -19.51 33.64
N GLY A 256 -4.64 -18.91 33.63
CA GLY A 256 -3.36 -19.57 33.37
C GLY A 256 -2.98 -19.66 31.88
N SER A 257 -3.87 -19.27 30.97
CA SER A 257 -3.64 -19.38 29.53
C SER A 257 -2.53 -18.44 29.07
N MET A 258 -1.58 -19.00 28.31
CA MET A 258 -0.50 -18.22 27.69
C MET A 258 -1.00 -17.52 26.43
N VAL A 259 -0.68 -16.23 26.30
CA VAL A 259 -1.11 -15.39 25.17
C VAL A 259 0.05 -14.56 24.61
N ALA A 260 -0.07 -14.19 23.34
CA ALA A 260 0.78 -13.20 22.70
C ALA A 260 0.01 -11.87 22.58
N ILE A 261 0.54 -10.81 23.16
CA ILE A 261 -0.09 -9.50 23.27
C ILE A 261 0.63 -8.54 22.32
N LYS A 262 0.04 -8.28 21.15
CA LYS A 262 0.56 -7.38 20.12
C LYS A 262 0.05 -5.98 20.42
N ARG A 263 0.91 -5.14 20.97
CA ARG A 263 0.64 -3.72 21.26
C ARG A 263 1.12 -2.89 20.08
N MET A 264 0.19 -2.18 19.43
CA MET A 264 0.51 -1.35 18.27
C MET A 264 1.24 -0.08 18.70
N ASP A 265 2.15 0.39 17.87
CA ASP A 265 2.81 1.69 18.05
C ASP A 265 1.82 2.85 17.79
N GLU A 266 2.06 4.02 18.39
CA GLU A 266 1.25 5.22 18.10
C GLU A 266 1.27 5.60 16.60
N GLY A 267 2.36 5.28 15.90
CA GLY A 267 2.52 5.50 14.46
C GLY A 267 1.85 4.44 13.57
N ALA A 268 1.32 3.36 14.14
CA ALA A 268 0.62 2.34 13.36
C ALA A 268 -0.71 2.88 12.82
N THR A 269 -1.01 2.59 11.55
CA THR A 269 -2.24 3.09 10.95
C THR A 269 -3.44 2.34 11.53
N MET A 270 -4.59 3.02 11.65
CA MET A 270 -5.85 2.36 12.06
C MET A 270 -6.22 1.23 11.10
N PHE A 271 -5.81 1.40 9.85
CA PHE A 271 -5.94 0.44 8.79
C PHE A 271 -5.17 -0.88 9.07
N ASP A 272 -3.92 -0.79 9.56
CA ASP A 272 -3.13 -1.98 9.90
C ASP A 272 -3.78 -2.77 11.05
N PHE A 273 -4.33 -2.05 12.03
CA PHE A 273 -5.02 -2.67 13.15
C PHE A 273 -6.37 -3.29 12.74
N SER A 274 -7.17 -2.63 11.89
CA SER A 274 -8.46 -3.18 11.44
C SER A 274 -8.30 -4.39 10.53
N SER A 275 -7.24 -4.45 9.73
CA SER A 275 -6.94 -5.61 8.86
C SER A 275 -6.71 -6.90 9.66
N GLU A 276 -6.16 -6.80 10.87
CA GLU A 276 -5.96 -7.95 11.76
C GLU A 276 -7.27 -8.62 12.19
N PHE A 277 -8.39 -7.90 12.18
CA PHE A 277 -9.70 -8.46 12.54
C PHE A 277 -10.19 -9.49 11.51
N LEU A 278 -9.58 -9.53 10.32
CA LEU A 278 -9.77 -10.66 9.40
C LEU A 278 -9.45 -11.98 10.10
N ALA A 279 -8.39 -12.04 10.91
CA ALA A 279 -7.98 -13.25 11.62
C ALA A 279 -9.02 -13.75 12.64
N ALA A 280 -9.86 -12.87 13.21
CA ALA A 280 -10.94 -13.28 14.12
C ALA A 280 -12.01 -14.13 13.42
N ARG A 281 -12.18 -13.95 12.11
CA ARG A 281 -13.16 -14.67 11.29
C ARG A 281 -12.64 -16.01 10.74
N LEU A 282 -11.36 -16.30 10.94
CA LEU A 282 -10.70 -17.47 10.36
C LEU A 282 -10.62 -18.58 11.40
N GLN A 283 -10.98 -19.80 10.97
CA GLN A 283 -10.91 -20.99 11.80
C GLN A 283 -10.25 -22.11 11.01
N HIS A 284 -8.95 -22.28 11.23
CA HIS A 284 -8.15 -23.31 10.58
C HIS A 284 -6.97 -23.69 11.49
N THR A 285 -6.55 -24.95 11.45
CA THR A 285 -5.43 -25.48 12.24
C THR A 285 -4.12 -24.74 11.96
N ASN A 286 -3.91 -24.36 10.70
CA ASN A 286 -2.70 -23.67 10.24
C ASN A 286 -2.79 -22.16 10.18
N LEU A 287 -3.76 -21.55 10.86
CA LEU A 287 -3.85 -20.10 11.03
C LEU A 287 -3.81 -19.75 12.52
N ILE A 288 -3.21 -18.62 12.86
CA ILE A 288 -3.19 -18.15 14.24
C ILE A 288 -4.55 -17.64 14.67
N ARG A 289 -4.96 -17.97 15.90
CA ARG A 289 -6.22 -17.51 16.47
C ARG A 289 -6.06 -16.15 17.15
N LEU A 290 -6.80 -15.17 16.65
CA LEU A 290 -7.00 -13.89 17.33
C LEU A 290 -8.07 -14.08 18.42
N LEU A 291 -7.68 -13.93 19.69
CA LEU A 291 -8.51 -14.16 20.87
C LEU A 291 -9.27 -12.92 21.33
N GLY A 292 -8.77 -11.73 21.00
CA GLY A 292 -9.41 -10.51 21.44
C GLY A 292 -8.67 -9.24 21.13
N TRP A 293 -9.25 -8.15 21.62
CA TRP A 293 -8.80 -6.79 21.37
C TRP A 293 -8.95 -5.94 22.63
N CYS A 294 -8.16 -4.88 22.72
CA CYS A 294 -8.29 -3.84 23.73
C CYS A 294 -8.01 -2.48 23.07
N ILE A 295 -8.96 -1.55 23.21
CA ILE A 295 -8.78 -0.14 22.85
C ILE A 295 -9.03 0.70 24.10
N HIS A 296 -8.01 1.45 24.53
CA HIS A 296 -8.11 2.34 25.69
C HIS A 296 -7.29 3.61 25.47
N GLY A 297 -7.98 4.73 25.22
CA GLY A 297 -7.32 5.98 24.83
C GLY A 297 -6.53 5.79 23.53
N LYS A 298 -5.21 5.90 23.60
CA LYS A 298 -4.31 5.64 22.45
C LYS A 298 -3.89 4.17 22.31
N GLU A 299 -4.10 3.36 23.34
CA GLU A 299 -3.71 1.94 23.30
C GLU A 299 -4.59 1.18 22.31
N ARG A 300 -3.92 0.44 21.42
CA ARG A 300 -4.53 -0.50 20.48
C ARG A 300 -3.77 -1.81 20.60
N ILE A 301 -4.44 -2.82 21.14
CA ILE A 301 -3.80 -4.07 21.54
C ILE A 301 -4.63 -5.24 21.01
N LEU A 302 -3.94 -6.23 20.46
CA LEU A 302 -4.51 -7.48 20.00
C LEU A 302 -3.95 -8.63 20.85
N VAL A 303 -4.81 -9.59 21.17
CA VAL A 303 -4.46 -10.75 21.99
C VAL A 303 -4.59 -11.99 21.13
N TYR A 304 -3.50 -12.71 20.89
CA TYR A 304 -3.45 -13.95 20.14
C TYR A 304 -3.13 -15.13 21.06
N GLU A 305 -3.41 -16.34 20.59
CA GLU A 305 -2.83 -17.55 21.18
C GLU A 305 -1.30 -17.52 21.14
N PHE A 306 -0.65 -18.14 22.14
CA PHE A 306 0.81 -18.14 22.24
C PHE A 306 1.45 -19.32 21.49
N MET A 307 2.47 -19.02 20.69
CA MET A 307 3.21 -19.99 19.88
C MET A 307 4.54 -20.36 20.56
N HIS A 308 4.62 -21.59 21.07
CA HIS A 308 5.66 -22.03 22.00
C HIS A 308 7.03 -22.20 21.35
N LYS A 309 7.07 -22.52 20.05
CA LYS A 309 8.33 -22.75 19.32
C LYS A 309 8.77 -21.52 18.54
N GLY A 310 8.05 -20.40 18.66
CA GLY A 310 8.40 -19.14 18.03
C GLY A 310 8.18 -19.16 16.52
N THR A 311 9.05 -18.48 15.78
CA THR A 311 8.95 -18.31 14.32
C THR A 311 9.77 -19.37 13.59
N LEU A 312 9.30 -19.79 12.41
CA LEU A 312 10.05 -20.67 11.51
C LEU A 312 11.42 -20.06 11.14
N HIS A 313 11.48 -18.73 10.99
CA HIS A 313 12.73 -18.01 10.76
C HIS A 313 13.78 -18.29 11.84
N SER A 314 13.38 -18.20 13.12
CA SER A 314 14.31 -18.43 14.23
C SER A 314 14.87 -19.84 14.24
N LEU A 315 14.06 -20.83 13.85
CA LEU A 315 14.50 -22.22 13.80
C LEU A 315 15.41 -22.51 12.61
N ILE A 316 15.15 -21.93 11.44
CA ILE A 316 15.98 -22.16 10.25
C ILE A 316 17.35 -21.48 10.37
N PHE A 317 17.40 -20.24 10.85
CA PHE A 317 18.64 -19.45 10.83
C PHE A 317 19.44 -19.51 12.15
N ASP A 318 18.87 -19.98 13.26
CA ASP A 318 19.65 -20.27 14.48
C ASP A 318 20.27 -21.67 14.38
N LYS A 319 21.61 -21.73 14.27
CA LYS A 319 22.38 -22.97 14.14
C LYS A 319 22.10 -24.01 15.23
N ARG A 320 21.71 -23.60 16.45
CA ARG A 320 21.39 -24.54 17.54
C ARG A 320 19.98 -25.08 17.42
N MET A 321 19.05 -24.25 16.97
CA MET A 321 17.64 -24.62 16.81
C MET A 321 17.37 -25.34 15.49
N GLY A 322 18.19 -25.11 14.45
CA GLY A 322 18.07 -25.77 13.15
C GLY A 322 18.17 -27.28 13.20
N LEU A 323 18.89 -27.82 14.20
CA LEU A 323 18.96 -29.25 14.47
C LEU A 323 17.62 -29.86 14.90
N LEU A 324 16.64 -29.05 15.30
CA LEU A 324 15.29 -29.51 15.66
C LEU A 324 14.41 -29.75 14.43
N LEU A 325 14.77 -29.17 13.27
CA LEU A 325 14.04 -29.23 12.00
C LEU A 325 14.71 -30.22 11.04
N ASP A 326 14.47 -31.51 11.28
CA ASP A 326 14.71 -32.55 10.28
C ASP A 326 13.84 -32.35 9.02
N TRP A 327 14.16 -33.11 7.98
CA TRP A 327 13.48 -33.00 6.68
C TRP A 327 11.98 -33.26 6.78
N SER A 328 11.57 -34.28 7.55
CA SER A 328 10.15 -34.62 7.75
C SER A 328 9.37 -33.47 8.37
N LYS A 329 9.91 -32.80 9.39
CA LYS A 329 9.27 -31.61 9.99
C LYS A 329 9.21 -30.45 9.01
N ARG A 330 10.24 -30.23 8.19
CA ARG A 330 10.22 -29.18 7.15
C ARG A 330 9.12 -29.43 6.14
N ILE A 331 8.93 -30.68 5.69
CA ILE A 331 7.81 -31.06 4.81
C ILE A 331 6.46 -30.80 5.49
N ASP A 332 6.28 -31.25 6.73
CA ASP A 332 5.04 -31.03 7.49
C ASP A 332 4.70 -29.53 7.62
N ILE A 333 5.73 -28.72 7.84
CA ILE A 333 5.59 -27.26 7.91
C ILE A 333 5.19 -26.69 6.55
N ILE A 334 5.85 -27.09 5.46
CA ILE A 334 5.52 -26.64 4.10
C ILE A 334 4.08 -27.01 3.74
N ARG A 335 3.65 -28.25 4.03
CA ARG A 335 2.27 -28.72 3.80
C ARG A 335 1.27 -27.90 4.61
N GLY A 336 1.51 -27.70 5.90
CA GLY A 336 0.61 -26.91 6.74
C GLY A 336 0.52 -25.43 6.32
N VAL A 337 1.62 -24.82 5.87
CA VAL A 337 1.60 -23.48 5.28
C VAL A 337 0.74 -23.46 4.00
N ALA A 338 0.89 -24.47 3.13
CA ALA A 338 0.10 -24.58 1.90
C ALA A 338 -1.41 -24.74 2.18
N GLU A 339 -1.77 -25.56 3.17
CA GLU A 339 -3.16 -25.73 3.63
C GLU A 339 -3.73 -24.43 4.21
N GLY A 340 -2.95 -23.72 5.03
CA GLY A 340 -3.34 -22.41 5.56
C GLY A 340 -3.64 -21.39 4.46
N LEU A 341 -2.78 -21.29 3.44
CA LEU A 341 -3.02 -20.39 2.30
C LEU A 341 -4.20 -20.85 1.43
N LEU A 342 -4.34 -22.15 1.17
CA LEU A 342 -5.50 -22.69 0.46
C LEU A 342 -6.82 -22.31 1.15
N TYR A 343 -6.82 -22.36 2.49
CA TYR A 343 -7.97 -21.91 3.27
C TYR A 343 -8.27 -20.43 3.02
N LEU A 344 -7.27 -19.54 3.10
CA LEU A 344 -7.44 -18.10 2.84
C LEU A 344 -7.96 -17.82 1.43
N HIS A 345 -7.39 -18.49 0.43
CA HIS A 345 -7.63 -18.22 -0.99
C HIS A 345 -8.97 -18.75 -1.49
N LYS A 346 -9.46 -19.85 -0.91
CA LYS A 346 -10.63 -20.57 -1.47
C LYS A 346 -11.66 -20.95 -0.42
N GLN A 347 -11.24 -21.56 0.68
CA GLN A 347 -12.17 -22.26 1.58
C GLN A 347 -12.86 -21.32 2.58
N ALA A 348 -12.20 -20.24 2.97
CA ALA A 348 -12.76 -19.20 3.84
C ALA A 348 -13.89 -18.40 3.16
N LYS A 349 -14.04 -18.49 1.82
CA LYS A 349 -14.98 -17.70 1.00
C LYS A 349 -14.84 -16.18 1.17
N LEU A 350 -13.67 -15.73 1.62
CA LEU A 350 -13.30 -14.32 1.78
C LEU A 350 -12.20 -13.88 0.82
N TRP A 351 -11.60 -14.83 0.09
CA TRP A 351 -10.55 -14.61 -0.92
C TRP A 351 -9.46 -13.67 -0.39
N ILE A 352 -8.87 -14.07 0.73
CA ILE A 352 -7.92 -13.25 1.47
C ILE A 352 -6.53 -13.40 0.86
N VAL A 353 -5.92 -12.28 0.47
CA VAL A 353 -4.51 -12.15 0.13
C VAL A 353 -3.75 -11.67 1.36
N HIS A 354 -2.77 -12.45 1.82
CA HIS A 354 -1.98 -12.16 3.01
C HIS A 354 -0.99 -11.00 2.79
N ARG A 355 -0.32 -10.96 1.63
CA ARG A 355 0.64 -9.93 1.15
C ARG A 355 1.94 -9.75 1.95
N ASP A 356 2.09 -10.36 3.13
CA ASP A 356 3.37 -10.42 3.87
C ASP A 356 3.68 -11.84 4.38
N LEU A 357 3.51 -12.85 3.52
CA LEU A 357 3.91 -14.21 3.86
C LEU A 357 5.44 -14.34 3.84
N LYS A 358 6.02 -14.77 4.96
CA LYS A 358 7.46 -14.96 5.17
C LYS A 358 7.71 -15.86 6.38
N LEU A 359 8.94 -16.33 6.55
CA LEU A 359 9.29 -17.24 7.66
C LEU A 359 9.05 -16.65 9.06
N GLN A 360 9.14 -15.31 9.24
CA GLN A 360 8.85 -14.66 10.51
C GLN A 360 7.35 -14.68 10.86
N ASN A 361 6.49 -14.82 9.85
CA ASN A 361 5.04 -14.85 9.97
C ASN A 361 4.47 -16.28 9.93
N VAL A 362 5.34 -17.29 9.88
CA VAL A 362 5.00 -18.70 10.11
C VAL A 362 5.42 -19.04 11.53
N LEU A 363 4.45 -19.14 12.44
CA LEU A 363 4.68 -19.48 13.85
C LEU A 363 4.45 -20.97 14.11
N LEU A 364 5.07 -21.50 15.15
CA LEU A 364 4.99 -22.92 15.47
C LEU A 364 4.48 -23.15 16.88
N ASP A 365 3.46 -24.00 16.99
CA ASP A 365 2.92 -24.43 18.26
C ASP A 365 3.81 -25.46 18.96
N HIS A 366 3.34 -25.99 20.09
CA HIS A 366 4.07 -26.98 20.87
C HIS A 366 4.39 -28.28 20.10
N ASP A 367 3.56 -28.65 19.13
CA ASP A 367 3.65 -29.86 18.31
C ASP A 367 4.40 -29.62 16.99
N MET A 368 5.04 -28.45 16.83
CA MET A 368 5.72 -28.02 15.60
C MET A 368 4.77 -27.88 14.40
N LYS A 369 3.48 -27.66 14.64
CA LYS A 369 2.52 -27.39 13.55
C LYS A 369 2.52 -25.90 13.20
N PRO A 370 2.58 -25.55 11.89
CA PRO A 370 2.72 -24.17 11.45
C PRO A 370 1.38 -23.44 11.54
N LYS A 371 1.43 -22.17 11.93
CA LYS A 371 0.32 -21.23 11.95
C LYS A 371 0.72 -19.92 11.29
N LEU A 372 0.01 -19.53 10.24
CA LEU A 372 0.20 -18.24 9.59
C LEU A 372 -0.31 -17.12 10.49
N ALA A 373 0.49 -16.07 10.63
CA ALA A 373 0.23 -14.92 11.49
C ALA A 373 0.51 -13.60 10.77
N ASP A 374 0.16 -12.49 11.44
CA ASP A 374 0.36 -11.10 10.98
C ASP A 374 -0.50 -10.71 9.77
N PHE A 375 -1.80 -10.53 10.03
CA PHE A 375 -2.79 -10.17 9.02
C PHE A 375 -2.94 -8.65 8.84
N GLY A 376 -2.08 -7.83 9.44
CA GLY A 376 -2.13 -6.37 9.31
C GLY A 376 -1.99 -5.86 7.86
N SER A 377 -1.38 -6.66 6.99
CA SER A 377 -1.26 -6.38 5.55
C SER A 377 -2.32 -7.07 4.69
N ALA A 378 -3.16 -7.92 5.26
CA ALA A 378 -4.06 -8.79 4.51
C ALA A 378 -5.27 -8.03 3.93
N ARG A 379 -5.77 -8.49 2.77
CA ARG A 379 -6.94 -7.91 2.08
C ARG A 379 -7.88 -9.00 1.63
N SER A 380 -9.18 -8.74 1.67
CA SER A 380 -10.16 -9.56 0.96
C SER A 380 -10.28 -9.00 -0.46
N LEU A 381 -10.24 -9.86 -1.48
CA LEU A 381 -10.58 -9.46 -2.84
C LEU A 381 -12.09 -9.31 -2.99
N SER A 382 -12.51 -8.34 -3.79
CA SER A 382 -13.90 -8.26 -4.25
C SER A 382 -14.28 -9.50 -5.08
N SER A 383 -15.54 -9.94 -5.00
CA SER A 383 -16.03 -11.13 -5.74
C SER A 383 -15.88 -11.02 -7.25
N ASP A 384 -15.79 -9.79 -7.75
CA ASP A 384 -15.85 -9.46 -9.16
C ASP A 384 -14.47 -9.22 -9.77
N SER A 385 -13.41 -9.24 -8.95
CA SER A 385 -12.04 -8.99 -9.40
C SER A 385 -11.06 -10.09 -9.00
N ALA A 386 -10.28 -10.58 -9.97
CA ALA A 386 -9.20 -11.54 -9.73
C ALA A 386 -7.92 -10.88 -9.20
N GLU A 387 -7.77 -9.56 -9.36
CA GLU A 387 -6.62 -8.77 -8.93
C GLU A 387 -7.04 -7.36 -8.51
N GLU A 388 -6.26 -6.72 -7.65
CA GLU A 388 -6.49 -5.35 -7.20
C GLU A 388 -5.17 -4.56 -7.21
N CYS A 389 -5.25 -3.23 -7.20
CA CYS A 389 -4.09 -2.35 -7.23
C CYS A 389 -4.01 -1.50 -5.97
N THR A 390 -2.81 -1.31 -5.45
CA THR A 390 -2.52 -0.41 -4.33
C THR A 390 -1.35 0.52 -4.64
N SER A 391 -1.41 1.74 -4.11
CA SER A 391 -0.27 2.66 -4.08
C SER A 391 0.70 2.39 -2.92
N ARG A 392 0.30 1.58 -1.94
CA ARG A 392 1.04 1.25 -0.73
C ARG A 392 1.51 -0.21 -0.79
N VAL A 393 2.66 -0.43 -1.41
CA VAL A 393 3.33 -1.74 -1.39
C VAL A 393 3.90 -2.00 0.01
N VAL A 394 3.35 -2.99 0.70
CA VAL A 394 3.82 -3.48 2.01
C VAL A 394 4.52 -4.82 1.86
N GLY A 395 5.00 -5.38 2.97
CA GLY A 395 5.62 -6.69 3.01
C GLY A 395 7.14 -6.68 2.88
N THR A 396 7.72 -7.87 3.00
CA THR A 396 9.17 -8.04 3.20
C THR A 396 9.92 -8.28 1.89
N SER A 397 11.00 -7.52 1.66
CA SER A 397 11.85 -7.70 0.47
C SER A 397 12.39 -9.13 0.40
N GLY A 398 12.48 -9.69 -0.81
CA GLY A 398 12.80 -11.09 -1.04
C GLY A 398 11.59 -12.02 -1.09
N TYR A 399 10.45 -11.64 -0.51
CA TYR A 399 9.22 -12.45 -0.53
C TYR A 399 8.12 -11.83 -1.39
N LYS A 400 8.17 -10.51 -1.63
CA LYS A 400 7.18 -9.81 -2.46
C LYS A 400 7.27 -10.24 -3.93
N ALA A 401 6.11 -10.48 -4.53
CA ALA A 401 6.02 -10.79 -5.94
C ALA A 401 6.46 -9.61 -6.85
N PRO A 402 7.03 -9.88 -8.04
CA PRO A 402 7.48 -8.87 -8.99
C PRO A 402 6.41 -7.84 -9.39
N GLU A 403 5.21 -8.30 -9.74
CA GLU A 403 4.08 -7.46 -10.15
C GLU A 403 3.58 -6.56 -9.01
N TYR A 404 3.66 -7.05 -7.78
CA TYR A 404 3.26 -6.31 -6.60
C TYR A 404 4.28 -5.22 -6.27
N THR A 405 5.57 -5.53 -6.36
CA THR A 405 6.62 -4.55 -6.09
C THR A 405 6.70 -3.46 -7.16
N SER A 406 6.55 -3.84 -8.44
CA SER A 406 6.73 -2.91 -9.57
C SER A 406 5.49 -2.08 -9.89
N ARG A 407 4.29 -2.67 -9.78
CA ARG A 407 3.02 -2.04 -10.21
C ARG A 407 2.01 -1.87 -9.08
N GLY A 408 2.26 -2.41 -7.89
CA GLY A 408 1.29 -2.41 -6.79
C GLY A 408 0.10 -3.35 -7.02
N VAL A 409 0.18 -4.23 -8.02
CA VAL A 409 -0.89 -5.20 -8.34
C VAL A 409 -0.77 -6.40 -7.39
N TYR A 410 -1.84 -6.75 -6.69
CA TYR A 410 -1.89 -7.94 -5.86
C TYR A 410 -3.08 -8.83 -6.20
N SER A 411 -2.89 -10.13 -6.03
CA SER A 411 -3.90 -11.15 -6.19
C SER A 411 -3.57 -12.35 -5.31
N LEU A 412 -4.37 -13.42 -5.35
CA LEU A 412 -4.03 -14.68 -4.71
C LEU A 412 -2.64 -15.21 -5.16
N LYS A 413 -2.23 -14.91 -6.41
CA LYS A 413 -0.91 -15.30 -6.95
C LYS A 413 0.26 -14.57 -6.31
N THR A 414 0.03 -13.44 -5.64
CA THR A 414 1.06 -12.73 -4.87
C THR A 414 1.51 -13.54 -3.67
N ASP A 415 0.58 -14.19 -2.98
CA ASP A 415 0.91 -15.10 -1.87
C ASP A 415 1.53 -16.41 -2.37
N VAL A 416 1.12 -16.91 -3.55
CA VAL A 416 1.73 -18.11 -4.17
C VAL A 416 3.23 -17.87 -4.42
N PHE A 417 3.61 -16.70 -4.95
CA PHE A 417 5.02 -16.35 -5.10
C PHE A 417 5.75 -16.37 -3.76
N SER A 418 5.17 -15.70 -2.76
CA SER A 418 5.74 -15.66 -1.41
C SER A 418 5.91 -17.06 -0.82
N PHE A 419 4.95 -17.96 -1.07
CA PHE A 419 5.01 -19.36 -0.66
C PHE A 419 6.18 -20.10 -1.32
N GLY A 420 6.37 -19.94 -2.64
CA GLY A 420 7.51 -20.52 -3.34
C GLY A 420 8.84 -20.11 -2.72
N VAL A 421 9.00 -18.83 -2.38
CA VAL A 421 10.19 -18.34 -1.67
C VAL A 421 10.32 -18.98 -0.28
N VAL A 422 9.24 -19.02 0.52
CA VAL A 422 9.24 -19.66 1.85
C VAL A 422 9.71 -21.12 1.75
N VAL A 423 9.26 -21.87 0.75
CA VAL A 423 9.68 -23.26 0.53
C VAL A 423 11.16 -23.34 0.18
N LEU A 424 11.66 -22.53 -0.77
CA LEU A 424 13.08 -22.54 -1.14
C LEU A 424 13.99 -22.17 0.04
N VAL A 425 13.61 -21.18 0.84
CA VAL A 425 14.35 -20.81 2.06
C VAL A 425 14.29 -21.96 3.07
N THR A 426 13.15 -22.63 3.20
CA THR A 426 12.99 -23.79 4.11
C THR A 426 13.84 -24.99 3.69
N ILE A 427 13.96 -25.27 2.39
CA ILE A 427 14.80 -26.36 1.88
C ILE A 427 16.28 -26.03 2.04
N SER A 428 16.67 -24.79 1.74
CA SER A 428 18.09 -24.42 1.60
C SER A 428 18.74 -23.83 2.84
N GLY A 429 17.96 -23.28 3.76
CA GLY A 429 18.49 -22.49 4.87
C GLY A 429 19.18 -21.19 4.42
N ARG A 430 18.93 -20.73 3.19
CA ARG A 430 19.52 -19.51 2.62
C ARG A 430 18.47 -18.42 2.47
N GLU A 431 18.82 -17.16 2.71
CA GLU A 431 17.92 -16.03 2.47
C GLU A 431 17.77 -15.72 0.98
N ASN A 432 16.57 -15.28 0.58
CA ASN A 432 16.34 -14.74 -0.76
C ASN A 432 16.61 -13.23 -0.78
N THR A 433 17.78 -12.84 -1.26
CA THR A 433 18.17 -11.42 -1.36
C THR A 433 17.84 -10.85 -2.74
N VAL A 434 17.20 -9.68 -2.79
CA VAL A 434 16.88 -8.99 -4.05
C VAL A 434 17.99 -8.00 -4.40
N LEU A 435 18.61 -8.21 -5.55
CA LEU A 435 19.65 -7.34 -6.11
C LEU A 435 19.02 -6.24 -6.97
N GLU A 436 18.17 -5.38 -6.39
CA GLU A 436 17.34 -4.40 -7.14
C GLU A 436 18.15 -3.56 -8.15
N LYS A 437 19.39 -3.18 -7.79
CA LYS A 437 20.31 -2.40 -8.65
C LYS A 437 20.73 -3.13 -9.93
N GLN A 438 20.55 -4.44 -9.99
CA GLN A 438 20.88 -5.30 -11.14
C GLN A 438 19.64 -5.72 -11.92
N GLY A 439 18.47 -5.10 -11.66
CA GLY A 439 17.21 -5.45 -12.32
C GLY A 439 16.60 -6.75 -11.81
N ASP A 440 17.00 -7.18 -10.61
CA ASP A 440 16.46 -8.37 -9.97
C ASP A 440 15.03 -8.16 -9.47
N SER A 441 14.10 -8.97 -9.98
CA SER A 441 12.69 -8.99 -9.56
C SER A 441 12.34 -10.16 -8.62
N VAL A 442 12.97 -11.32 -8.75
CA VAL A 442 12.59 -12.57 -8.05
C VAL A 442 13.49 -12.94 -6.86
N GLY A 443 14.70 -12.41 -6.81
CA GLY A 443 15.73 -12.69 -5.80
C GLY A 443 16.77 -13.74 -6.21
N ALA A 444 17.95 -13.65 -5.59
CA ALA A 444 19.11 -14.49 -5.89
C ALA A 444 18.86 -15.99 -5.65
N LEU A 445 18.16 -16.35 -4.57
CA LEU A 445 17.90 -17.75 -4.24
C LEU A 445 17.01 -18.43 -5.28
N VAL A 446 16.00 -17.71 -5.79
CA VAL A 446 15.11 -18.23 -6.84
C VAL A 446 15.88 -18.50 -8.12
N ARG A 447 16.77 -17.58 -8.53
CA ARG A 447 17.63 -17.79 -9.71
C ARG A 447 18.63 -18.93 -9.53
N ASP A 448 19.30 -18.99 -8.39
CA ASP A 448 20.26 -20.05 -8.09
C ASP A 448 19.57 -21.43 -8.08
N ALA A 449 18.38 -21.51 -7.47
CA ALA A 449 17.58 -22.73 -7.47
C ALA A 449 17.13 -23.14 -8.88
N TRP A 450 16.72 -22.18 -9.72
CA TRP A 450 16.36 -22.46 -11.11
C TRP A 450 17.55 -22.98 -11.91
N GLN A 451 18.73 -22.37 -11.75
CA GLN A 451 19.96 -22.81 -12.43
C GLN A 451 20.35 -24.24 -12.01
N LEU A 452 20.29 -24.53 -10.70
CA LEU A 452 20.55 -25.88 -10.19
C LEU A 452 19.53 -26.90 -10.70
N TRP A 453 18.25 -26.52 -10.81
CA TRP A 453 17.22 -27.37 -11.41
C TRP A 453 17.53 -27.65 -12.89
N ASN A 454 17.82 -26.62 -13.68
CA ASN A 454 18.13 -26.74 -15.10
C ASN A 454 19.38 -27.60 -15.36
N ASP A 455 20.37 -27.54 -14.46
CA ASP A 455 21.60 -28.33 -14.56
C ASP A 455 21.46 -29.76 -13.99
N GLY A 456 20.29 -30.16 -13.49
CA GLY A 456 20.06 -31.47 -12.88
C GLY A 456 20.74 -31.63 -11.51
N ARG A 457 21.06 -30.52 -10.84
CA ARG A 457 21.86 -30.43 -9.61
C ARG A 457 21.07 -29.89 -8.42
N LEU A 458 19.74 -29.99 -8.45
CA LEU A 458 18.86 -29.38 -7.44
C LEU A 458 19.09 -29.92 -6.02
N HIS A 459 19.69 -31.10 -5.87
CA HIS A 459 20.13 -31.63 -4.57
C HIS A 459 21.13 -30.74 -3.83
N GLU A 460 21.93 -29.95 -4.56
CA GLU A 460 22.89 -29.00 -3.97
C GLU A 460 22.21 -27.79 -3.32
N LEU A 461 20.89 -27.62 -3.52
CA LEU A 461 20.10 -26.60 -2.86
C LEU A 461 19.92 -26.89 -1.36
N VAL A 462 19.98 -28.16 -0.95
CA VAL A 462 19.56 -28.60 0.39
C VAL A 462 20.48 -28.06 1.47
N ASP A 463 19.88 -27.61 2.57
CA ASP A 463 20.57 -27.16 3.77
C ASP A 463 21.55 -28.24 4.27
N PRO A 464 22.87 -27.96 4.35
CA PRO A 464 23.86 -28.92 4.83
C PRO A 464 23.59 -29.47 6.23
N VAL A 465 22.80 -28.76 7.06
CA VAL A 465 22.42 -29.21 8.41
C VAL A 465 21.55 -30.47 8.37
N LEU A 466 20.87 -30.75 7.25
CA LEU A 466 20.00 -31.92 7.10
C LEU A 466 20.78 -33.24 6.86
N GLY A 467 22.07 -33.18 6.56
CA GLY A 467 22.90 -34.37 6.30
C GLY A 467 22.30 -35.25 5.19
N ASP A 468 22.19 -36.56 5.43
CA ASP A 468 21.60 -37.53 4.50
C ASP A 468 20.17 -37.95 4.88
N GLY A 469 19.49 -37.18 5.73
CA GLY A 469 18.19 -37.53 6.33
C GLY A 469 16.96 -37.31 5.45
N PHE A 470 17.11 -37.28 4.12
CA PHE A 470 16.04 -36.95 3.17
C PHE A 470 16.07 -37.84 1.93
N GLU A 471 14.92 -38.04 1.31
CA GLU A 471 14.82 -38.66 -0.01
C GLU A 471 15.01 -37.60 -1.10
N LEU A 472 15.96 -37.84 -2.00
CA LEU A 472 16.28 -36.87 -3.05
C LEU A 472 15.09 -36.58 -3.98
N ALA A 473 14.27 -37.60 -4.27
CA ALA A 473 13.07 -37.45 -5.08
C ALA A 473 12.08 -36.44 -4.47
N GLU A 474 11.88 -36.49 -3.14
CA GLU A 474 11.03 -35.53 -2.42
C GLU A 474 11.61 -34.12 -2.48
N VAL A 475 12.92 -33.96 -2.22
CA VAL A 475 13.57 -32.64 -2.31
C VAL A 475 13.36 -32.02 -3.68
N VAL A 476 13.62 -32.79 -4.75
CA VAL A 476 13.47 -32.32 -6.13
C VAL A 476 12.04 -31.90 -6.41
N GLN A 477 11.06 -32.71 -5.97
CA GLN A 477 9.64 -32.39 -6.13
C GLN A 477 9.26 -31.08 -5.44
N TYR A 478 9.59 -30.93 -4.15
CA TYR A 478 9.23 -29.74 -3.37
C TYR A 478 9.91 -28.48 -3.91
N ALA A 479 11.19 -28.59 -4.30
CA ALA A 479 11.91 -27.49 -4.91
C ALA A 479 11.37 -27.12 -6.30
N GLN A 480 10.96 -28.09 -7.13
CA GLN A 480 10.32 -27.83 -8.42
C GLN A 480 8.96 -27.14 -8.24
N VAL A 481 8.11 -27.61 -7.31
CA VAL A 481 6.85 -26.94 -6.98
C VAL A 481 7.10 -25.52 -6.49
N ALA A 482 8.13 -25.30 -5.67
CA ALA A 482 8.50 -23.97 -5.21
C ALA A 482 8.94 -23.04 -6.36
N LEU A 483 9.68 -23.54 -7.34
CA LEU A 483 10.06 -22.81 -8.55
C LEU A 483 8.85 -22.48 -9.45
N LEU A 484 7.86 -23.36 -9.53
CA LEU A 484 6.59 -23.08 -10.21
C LEU A 484 5.79 -22.00 -9.48
N CYS A 485 5.82 -21.99 -8.15
CA CYS A 485 5.20 -20.94 -7.35
C CYS A 485 5.90 -19.59 -7.50
N ALA A 486 7.24 -19.59 -7.60
CA ALA A 486 8.08 -18.40 -7.68
C ALA A 486 8.31 -17.87 -9.12
N GLN A 487 7.42 -18.20 -10.07
CA GLN A 487 7.48 -17.68 -11.43
C GLN A 487 7.30 -16.16 -11.47
N GLU A 488 8.00 -15.49 -12.38
CA GLU A 488 7.94 -14.02 -12.50
C GLU A 488 6.54 -13.56 -12.92
N GLU A 489 5.96 -14.21 -13.94
CA GLU A 489 4.61 -13.91 -14.40
C GLU A 489 3.54 -14.60 -13.53
N PRO A 490 2.54 -13.87 -12.99
CA PRO A 490 1.50 -14.45 -12.13
C PRO A 490 0.66 -15.55 -12.80
N ALA A 491 0.49 -15.46 -14.12
CA ALA A 491 -0.28 -16.42 -14.89
C ALA A 491 0.35 -17.83 -14.91
N ASP A 492 1.68 -17.89 -14.80
CA ASP A 492 2.44 -19.14 -14.84
C ASP A 492 2.49 -19.86 -13.49
N ARG A 493 2.11 -19.17 -12.40
CA ARG A 493 2.07 -19.74 -11.07
C ARG A 493 0.86 -20.67 -10.91
N PRO A 494 0.96 -21.81 -10.22
CA PRO A 494 -0.20 -22.64 -9.89
C PRO A 494 -1.16 -21.92 -8.93
N THR A 495 -2.38 -22.45 -8.75
CA THR A 495 -3.22 -22.04 -7.60
C THR A 495 -2.80 -22.81 -6.35
N MET A 496 -3.11 -22.33 -5.15
CA MET A 496 -2.81 -23.10 -3.92
C MET A 496 -3.52 -24.46 -3.88
N SER A 497 -4.64 -24.61 -4.60
CA SER A 497 -5.32 -25.91 -4.75
C SER A 497 -4.46 -26.89 -5.54
N ASP A 498 -3.84 -26.41 -6.61
CA ASP A 498 -2.90 -27.20 -7.42
C ASP A 498 -1.65 -27.50 -6.60
N VAL A 499 -1.09 -26.51 -5.90
CA VAL A 499 0.09 -26.68 -5.04
C VAL A 499 -0.12 -27.78 -4.00
N VAL A 500 -1.21 -27.75 -3.23
CA VAL A 500 -1.51 -28.80 -2.24
C VAL A 500 -1.64 -30.17 -2.91
N SER A 501 -2.24 -30.23 -4.10
CA SER A 501 -2.32 -31.47 -4.87
C SER A 501 -0.92 -31.97 -5.28
N LEU A 502 -0.09 -31.09 -5.86
CA LEU A 502 1.25 -31.40 -6.32
C LEU A 502 2.22 -31.82 -5.21
N LEU A 503 2.03 -31.33 -3.98
CA LEU A 503 2.83 -31.73 -2.80
C LEU A 503 2.40 -33.07 -2.18
N ASN A 504 1.19 -33.54 -2.51
CA ASN A 504 0.63 -34.78 -2.00
C ASN A 504 0.76 -35.95 -2.98
N PHE A 505 0.96 -35.70 -4.28
CA PHE A 505 1.16 -36.77 -5.26
C PHE A 505 2.60 -37.28 -5.25
N GLU A 506 2.79 -38.60 -5.25
CA GLU A 506 4.11 -39.25 -5.31
C GLU A 506 4.72 -39.28 -6.74
N SER A 507 4.03 -38.72 -7.75
CA SER A 507 4.43 -38.85 -9.16
C SER A 507 5.04 -37.56 -9.72
N ILE A 508 6.36 -37.56 -9.83
CA ILE A 508 7.21 -36.49 -10.36
C ILE A 508 7.02 -36.27 -11.88
N GLY A 509 6.55 -37.28 -12.63
CA GLY A 509 6.54 -37.29 -14.10
C GLY A 509 5.53 -36.38 -14.82
N LEU A 510 4.76 -35.55 -14.11
CA LEU A 510 3.72 -34.69 -14.69
C LEU A 510 3.88 -33.19 -14.37
N LEU A 511 4.92 -32.80 -13.62
CA LEU A 511 5.14 -31.39 -13.30
C LEU A 511 5.64 -30.64 -14.54
N PRO A 512 5.07 -29.46 -14.85
CA PRO A 512 5.63 -28.60 -15.89
C PRO A 512 7.02 -28.11 -15.49
N ASP A 513 7.81 -27.78 -16.50
CA ASP A 513 9.13 -27.20 -16.31
C ASP A 513 9.03 -25.72 -15.89
N PRO A 514 9.68 -25.30 -14.78
CA PRO A 514 9.74 -23.90 -14.42
C PRO A 514 10.49 -23.08 -15.48
N LYS A 515 9.90 -21.95 -15.88
CA LYS A 515 10.51 -21.02 -16.84
C LYS A 515 11.70 -20.29 -16.22
N GLN A 516 12.62 -19.90 -17.10
CA GLN A 516 13.82 -19.13 -16.73
C GLN A 516 13.45 -17.74 -16.21
N PRO A 517 13.97 -17.32 -15.03
CA PRO A 517 13.83 -15.94 -14.58
C PRO A 517 14.57 -14.95 -15.47
N SER A 518 14.10 -13.70 -15.54
CA SER A 518 14.75 -12.63 -16.32
C SER A 518 16.23 -12.45 -15.98
N GLU A 519 17.05 -12.22 -17.00
CA GLU A 519 18.49 -11.97 -16.83
C GLU A 519 18.77 -10.66 -16.08
N LEU A 520 19.80 -10.68 -15.23
CA LEU A 520 20.27 -9.48 -14.53
C LEU A 520 20.96 -8.51 -15.49
N CYS A 521 20.72 -7.22 -15.31
CA CYS A 521 21.43 -6.15 -16.00
C CYS A 521 22.91 -6.15 -15.55
N LYS A 522 23.82 -6.63 -16.41
CA LYS A 522 25.26 -6.58 -16.17
C LYS A 522 25.72 -5.11 -16.16
N GLY A 523 26.14 -4.61 -15.00
CA GLY A 523 26.75 -3.29 -14.88
C GLY A 523 28.10 -3.25 -15.61
N GLY A 524 28.13 -2.69 -16.82
CA GLY A 524 29.35 -2.41 -17.58
C GLY A 524 29.50 -0.91 -17.80
N GLY A 525 30.57 -0.31 -17.27
CA GLY A 525 30.97 1.04 -17.61
C GLY A 525 31.53 1.11 -19.04
N GLY A 526 31.23 2.21 -19.75
CA GLY A 526 31.98 2.65 -20.92
C GLY A 526 31.23 2.66 -22.27
N THR A 527 30.74 3.86 -22.63
CA THR A 527 30.59 4.44 -23.99
C THR A 527 29.64 3.81 -25.03
N SER A 528 28.51 4.51 -25.20
CA SER A 528 27.79 4.89 -26.44
C SER A 528 27.50 3.83 -27.53
N GLY A 529 26.19 3.60 -27.74
CA GLY A 529 25.65 3.11 -29.00
C GLY A 529 24.17 2.75 -28.86
N ASP A 530 23.27 3.73 -29.04
CA ASP A 530 21.82 3.51 -29.17
C ASP A 530 21.52 2.41 -30.19
N ARG A 531 21.07 1.25 -29.72
CA ARG A 531 20.23 0.33 -30.49
C ARG A 531 19.17 -0.26 -29.57
N LEU A 532 17.99 0.35 -29.58
CA LEU A 532 16.77 -0.33 -29.16
C LEU A 532 16.54 -1.53 -30.10
N PRO A 533 16.23 -2.73 -29.58
CA PRO A 533 15.63 -3.78 -30.38
C PRO A 533 14.18 -3.38 -30.69
N THR A 534 13.88 -3.29 -31.97
CA THR A 534 12.54 -3.11 -32.53
C THR A 534 11.68 -4.33 -32.17
N CYS A 535 10.70 -4.16 -31.28
CA CYS A 535 9.62 -5.14 -31.15
C CYS A 535 8.49 -4.73 -32.11
N GLY A 536 8.21 -5.63 -33.06
CA GLY A 536 7.12 -5.51 -34.01
C GLY A 536 5.77 -5.33 -33.31
N SER A 537 4.97 -4.48 -33.94
CA SER A 537 3.66 -3.99 -33.55
C SER A 537 2.58 -5.06 -33.41
N GLN A 538 1.79 -4.98 -32.34
CA GLN A 538 0.33 -5.02 -32.45
C GLN A 538 -0.27 -3.74 -31.85
N SER A 539 -1.24 -3.20 -32.56
CA SER A 539 -1.63 -1.80 -32.60
C SER A 539 -2.42 -1.35 -31.37
N SER A 540 -1.84 -0.47 -30.55
CA SER A 540 -2.59 0.51 -29.77
C SER A 540 -2.14 1.91 -30.19
N ARG A 541 -3.06 2.73 -30.71
CA ARG A 541 -2.75 4.07 -31.26
C ARG A 541 -2.39 5.01 -30.11
N THR A 542 -1.10 5.23 -29.90
CA THR A 542 -0.59 6.27 -28.99
C THR A 542 -0.55 7.60 -29.73
N ILE A 543 -1.19 8.65 -29.20
CA ILE A 543 -1.00 10.03 -29.66
C ILE A 543 -0.02 10.71 -28.73
N ASP A 544 1.18 11.03 -29.22
CA ASP A 544 2.17 11.81 -28.47
C ASP A 544 1.89 13.31 -28.64
N ILE A 545 1.54 14.00 -27.54
CA ILE A 545 1.47 15.46 -27.51
C ILE A 545 2.70 15.99 -26.77
N THR A 546 3.55 16.75 -27.48
CA THR A 546 4.69 17.45 -26.89
C THR A 546 4.27 18.86 -26.50
N ILE A 547 4.24 19.16 -25.20
CA ILE A 547 4.03 20.53 -24.70
C ILE A 547 5.40 21.15 -24.41
N THR A 548 5.81 22.14 -25.21
CA THR A 548 7.00 22.97 -24.94
C THR A 548 6.58 24.26 -24.26
N SER A 549 7.02 24.47 -23.01
CA SER A 549 6.93 25.76 -22.32
C SER A 549 8.02 26.71 -22.83
N SER A 550 7.66 27.95 -23.15
CA SER A 550 8.57 29.01 -23.59
C SER A 550 9.18 29.78 -22.41
N ALA A 551 9.70 29.07 -21.40
CA ALA A 551 10.47 29.66 -20.29
C ALA A 551 11.93 29.21 -20.35
N PRO A 552 12.90 30.07 -20.03
CA PRO A 552 14.32 29.79 -20.23
C PRO A 552 14.92 28.97 -19.08
N VAL A 553 14.39 27.77 -18.79
CA VAL A 553 15.12 26.68 -18.09
C VAL A 553 14.51 25.35 -18.55
N SER A 554 15.35 24.44 -19.05
CA SER A 554 14.93 23.23 -19.74
C SER A 554 14.43 22.14 -18.77
N THR A 555 13.11 21.94 -18.69
CA THR A 555 12.50 20.70 -18.18
C THR A 555 11.46 20.22 -19.20
N ARG A 556 11.78 19.13 -19.91
CA ARG A 556 10.85 18.42 -20.80
C ARG A 556 10.07 17.40 -19.96
N THR A 557 8.82 17.68 -19.65
CA THR A 557 7.92 16.69 -19.03
C THR A 557 7.18 15.92 -20.11
N ARG A 558 7.40 14.60 -20.21
CA ARG A 558 6.60 13.71 -21.06
C ARG A 558 5.50 13.09 -20.20
N VAL A 559 4.25 13.28 -20.61
CA VAL A 559 3.08 12.64 -20.00
C VAL A 559 2.59 11.55 -20.95
N ARG A 560 2.48 10.31 -20.48
CA ARG A 560 1.93 9.17 -21.24
C ARG A 560 0.52 8.90 -20.72
N ILE A 561 -0.46 8.93 -21.61
CA ILE A 561 -1.86 8.55 -21.30
C ILE A 561 -2.14 7.28 -22.10
N ILE A 562 -2.53 6.22 -21.40
CA ILE A 562 -2.95 4.93 -21.98
C ILE A 562 -4.48 4.93 -21.97
N VAL A 563 -5.10 4.61 -23.11
CA VAL A 563 -6.54 4.45 -23.24
C VAL A 563 -6.77 3.00 -23.66
N ASP A 564 -7.43 2.22 -22.81
CA ASP A 564 -7.79 0.83 -23.12
C ASP A 564 -8.99 0.78 -24.09
N PRO A 565 -9.03 -0.18 -25.03
CA PRO A 565 -10.21 -0.42 -25.84
C PRO A 565 -11.23 -1.23 -25.03
N GLU A 566 -12.48 -0.77 -25.00
CA GLU A 566 -13.61 -1.56 -24.52
C GLU A 566 -13.81 -2.82 -25.39
N THR A 567 -14.05 -3.97 -24.75
CA THR A 567 -14.79 -5.10 -25.34
C THR A 567 -15.86 -5.55 -24.38
#